data_AF-A0A2E5YAB0-F1
#
_entry.id   AF-A0A2E5YAB0-F1
#
_cell.length_a   1.000
_cell.length_b   1.000
_cell.length_c   1.000
_cell.angle_alpha   90.00
_cell.angle_beta   90.00
_cell.angle_gamma   90.00
#
_symmetry.space_group_name_H-M   'P 1'
#
loop_
_entity.id
_entity.type
_entity.pdbx_description
1 polymer ?
#
loop_
_entity_poly.entity_id
_entity_poly.type
_entity_poly.pdbx_seq_one_letter_code
_entity_poly.pdbx_strand_id
1 'polypeptide(L)'
;MLMKICTVFCIFWLSVNNITCFATQTHRPMTFLKEIENKPCEGVKIVQEFCASCHAPHSLIPLNAPIQADKQAWLPRVKSGLATLFKHVEEGYGAMPARGGCFECTDKQLYLAIIALLPDDIKKSMKLNDSPPHHPDPELRLGGGSPVGGHNF
;
A
#
# COMPACT_ATOMS: atom_id res chain seq x y z
N MET A 1 1.82 -35.01 54.71
CA MET A 1 0.69 -35.01 53.74
C MET A 1 0.68 -33.72 52.90
N LEU A 2 1.83 -33.34 52.32
CA LEU A 2 2.02 -32.04 51.64
C LEU A 2 2.59 -32.15 50.20
N MET A 3 2.66 -33.37 49.63
CA MET A 3 3.32 -33.62 48.33
C MET A 3 2.33 -33.93 47.19
N LYS A 4 1.02 -33.75 47.38
CA LYS A 4 -0.01 -34.12 46.39
C LYS A 4 -0.74 -32.92 45.76
N ILE A 5 -0.44 -31.69 46.18
CA ILE A 5 -1.14 -30.48 45.70
C ILE A 5 -0.45 -29.88 44.46
N CYS A 6 0.85 -30.10 44.26
CA CYS A 6 1.57 -29.54 43.10
C CYS A 6 1.19 -30.19 41.76
N THR A 7 0.81 -31.47 41.73
CA THR A 7 0.56 -32.16 40.46
C THR A 7 -0.78 -31.83 39.81
N VAL A 8 -1.76 -31.32 40.57
CA VAL A 8 -3.09 -30.96 40.01
C VAL A 8 -3.05 -29.57 39.36
N PHE A 9 -2.23 -28.64 39.87
CA PHE A 9 -2.11 -27.29 39.30
C PHE A 9 -1.29 -27.24 38.00
N CYS A 10 -0.36 -28.20 37.78
CA CYS A 10 0.40 -28.24 36.52
C CYS A 10 -0.41 -28.75 35.33
N ILE A 11 -1.42 -29.61 35.54
CA ILE A 11 -2.19 -30.19 34.44
C ILE A 11 -3.23 -29.18 33.92
N PHE A 12 -3.75 -28.29 34.75
CA PHE A 12 -4.76 -27.30 34.34
C PHE A 12 -4.19 -26.12 33.52
N TRP A 13 -2.88 -25.85 33.59
CA TRP A 13 -2.24 -24.82 32.75
C TRP A 13 -1.91 -25.33 31.33
N LEU A 14 -1.75 -26.65 31.17
CA LEU A 14 -1.33 -27.26 29.90
C LEU A 14 -2.50 -27.57 28.94
N SER A 15 -3.76 -27.37 29.35
CA SER A 15 -4.93 -27.81 28.58
C SER A 15 -5.79 -26.70 27.95
N VAL A 16 -5.52 -25.41 28.22
CA VAL A 16 -6.40 -24.31 27.74
C VAL A 16 -5.76 -23.31 26.76
N ASN A 17 -4.47 -23.45 26.43
CA ASN A 17 -3.77 -22.42 25.63
C ASN A 17 -3.40 -22.86 24.19
N ASN A 18 -3.94 -23.96 23.68
CA ASN A 18 -3.61 -24.47 22.34
C ASN A 18 -4.82 -24.58 21.40
N ILE A 19 -5.68 -23.55 21.36
CA ILE A 19 -6.50 -23.27 20.18
C ILE A 19 -6.46 -21.77 19.91
N THR A 20 -5.27 -21.22 19.66
CA THR A 20 -5.21 -20.04 18.79
C THR A 20 -5.40 -20.57 17.37
N CYS A 21 -6.64 -20.47 16.88
CA CYS A 21 -6.88 -20.49 15.45
C CYS A 21 -6.07 -19.32 14.89
N PHE A 22 -4.88 -19.61 14.34
CA PHE A 22 -4.18 -18.67 13.49
C PHE A 22 -5.12 -18.41 12.33
N ALA A 23 -5.89 -17.31 12.40
CA ALA A 23 -6.47 -16.74 11.21
C ALA A 23 -5.28 -16.44 10.30
N THR A 24 -5.06 -17.31 9.32
CA THR A 24 -4.13 -17.07 8.24
C THR A 24 -4.47 -15.69 7.70
N GLN A 25 -3.52 -14.75 7.75
CA GLN A 25 -3.66 -13.46 7.10
C GLN A 25 -3.67 -13.71 5.60
N THR A 26 -4.84 -14.09 5.08
CA THR A 26 -5.12 -14.10 3.66
C THR A 26 -4.93 -12.67 3.21
N HIS A 27 -3.98 -12.44 2.31
CA HIS A 27 -3.78 -11.16 1.64
C HIS A 27 -5.12 -10.76 1.00
N ARG A 28 -5.84 -9.83 1.64
CA ARG A 28 -7.10 -9.27 1.12
C ARG A 28 -6.92 -7.80 0.71
N PRO A 29 -5.99 -7.51 -0.21
CA PRO A 29 -5.73 -6.13 -0.61
C PRO A 29 -7.00 -5.49 -1.19
N MET A 30 -7.79 -6.22 -1.97
CA MET A 30 -9.04 -5.70 -2.56
C MET A 30 -10.10 -5.32 -1.52
N THR A 31 -10.28 -6.12 -0.46
CA THR A 31 -11.26 -5.80 0.60
C THR A 31 -10.83 -4.54 1.35
N PHE A 32 -9.54 -4.47 1.72
CA PHE A 32 -8.96 -3.29 2.35
C PHE A 32 -9.12 -2.04 1.49
N LEU A 33 -8.74 -2.11 0.21
CA LEU A 33 -8.80 -0.98 -0.72
C LEU A 33 -10.23 -0.46 -0.90
N LYS A 34 -11.23 -1.35 -0.93
CA LYS A 34 -12.65 -0.98 -1.01
C LYS A 34 -13.16 -0.30 0.27
N GLU A 35 -12.68 -0.71 1.43
CA GLU A 35 -13.08 -0.12 2.72
C GLU A 35 -12.58 1.31 2.90
N ILE A 36 -11.36 1.58 2.41
CA ILE A 36 -10.73 2.91 2.52
C ILE A 36 -11.10 3.85 1.37
N GLU A 37 -11.80 3.35 0.35
CA GLU A 37 -12.14 4.11 -0.85
C GLU A 37 -12.96 5.36 -0.51
N ASN A 38 -12.56 6.51 -1.07
CA ASN A 38 -13.21 7.81 -0.89
C ASN A 38 -13.21 8.31 0.56
N LYS A 39 -12.35 7.77 1.43
CA LYS A 39 -12.17 8.25 2.81
C LYS A 39 -11.09 9.34 2.87
N PRO A 40 -11.18 10.31 3.80
CA PRO A 40 -10.23 11.43 3.92
C PRO A 40 -8.75 11.06 4.11
N CYS A 41 -8.45 9.82 4.50
CA CYS A 41 -7.10 9.32 4.75
C CYS A 41 -6.70 8.15 3.85
N GLU A 42 -7.39 7.94 2.74
CA GLU A 42 -7.18 6.80 1.82
C GLU A 42 -5.71 6.63 1.42
N GLY A 43 -5.06 7.69 0.93
CA GLY A 43 -3.63 7.65 0.55
C GLY A 43 -2.70 7.31 1.72
N VAL A 44 -3.00 7.81 2.93
CA VAL A 44 -2.21 7.49 4.13
C VAL A 44 -2.35 6.01 4.50
N LYS A 45 -3.55 5.45 4.36
CA LYS A 45 -3.79 4.03 4.59
C LYS A 45 -3.05 3.14 3.59
N ILE A 46 -3.02 3.52 2.32
CA ILE A 46 -2.24 2.81 1.29
C ILE A 46 -0.74 2.85 1.62
N VAL A 47 -0.21 4.02 2.02
CA VAL A 47 1.19 4.14 2.42
C VAL A 47 1.53 3.22 3.59
N GLN A 48 0.66 3.17 4.61
CA GLN A 48 0.84 2.31 5.78
C GLN A 48 0.90 0.83 5.41
N GLU A 49 0.02 0.39 4.51
CA GLU A 49 -0.10 -1.02 4.13
C GLU A 49 1.01 -1.47 3.16
N PHE A 50 1.30 -0.66 2.13
CA PHE A 50 2.12 -1.11 1.00
C PHE A 50 3.51 -0.46 0.94
N CYS A 51 3.62 0.82 1.34
CA CYS A 51 4.81 1.62 1.05
C CYS A 51 5.76 1.78 2.25
N ALA A 52 5.24 1.64 3.47
CA ALA A 52 5.95 1.98 4.71
C ALA A 52 7.20 1.13 4.95
N SER A 53 7.24 -0.10 4.42
CA SER A 53 8.42 -0.98 4.50
C SER A 53 9.70 -0.31 3.98
N CYS A 54 9.58 0.53 2.96
CA CYS A 54 10.69 1.26 2.33
C CYS A 54 10.69 2.76 2.67
N HIS A 55 9.53 3.38 2.83
CA HIS A 55 9.42 4.85 2.94
C HIS A 55 9.22 5.38 4.37
N ALA A 56 9.05 4.52 5.38
CA ALA A 56 8.93 4.99 6.77
C ALA A 56 10.28 5.46 7.34
N PRO A 57 10.30 6.37 8.35
CA PRO A 57 11.53 6.88 8.97
C PRO A 57 12.51 5.82 9.50
N HIS A 58 12.01 4.64 9.85
CA HIS A 58 12.79 3.51 10.33
C HIS A 58 12.70 2.32 9.36
N SER A 59 12.69 2.59 8.05
CA SER A 59 12.72 1.53 7.05
C SER A 59 13.90 0.60 7.30
N LEU A 60 13.60 -0.69 7.37
CA LEU A 60 14.58 -1.76 7.61
C LEU A 60 15.37 -2.10 6.35
N ILE A 61 15.05 -1.46 5.23
CA ILE A 61 15.55 -1.79 3.90
C ILE A 61 16.46 -0.65 3.42
N PRO A 62 17.80 -0.84 3.40
CA PRO A 62 18.77 0.22 3.07
C PRO A 62 18.88 0.43 1.55
N LEU A 63 17.75 0.66 0.87
CA LEU A 63 17.68 0.91 -0.57
C LEU A 63 17.59 2.41 -0.92
N ASN A 64 17.87 3.28 0.05
CA ASN A 64 17.91 4.74 -0.13
C ASN A 64 16.60 5.32 -0.69
N ALA A 65 15.47 4.71 -0.34
CA ALA A 65 14.14 5.20 -0.67
C ALA A 65 13.89 6.57 -0.01
N PRO A 66 13.20 7.51 -0.67
CA PRO A 66 12.89 8.81 -0.08
C PRO A 66 11.94 8.64 1.10
N ILE A 67 12.40 8.99 2.30
CA ILE A 67 11.60 8.87 3.52
C ILE A 67 10.39 9.81 3.47
N GLN A 68 9.25 9.33 3.94
CA GLN A 68 8.02 10.11 4.03
C GLN A 68 8.27 11.43 4.75
N ALA A 69 7.75 12.51 4.17
CA ALA A 69 7.86 13.89 4.65
C ALA A 69 9.31 14.45 4.75
N ASP A 70 10.34 13.73 4.32
CA ASP A 70 11.69 14.29 4.22
C ASP A 70 11.78 15.28 3.06
N LYS A 71 11.74 16.56 3.40
CA LYS A 71 11.79 17.65 2.43
C LYS A 71 13.05 17.63 1.57
N GLN A 72 14.21 17.27 2.13
CA GLN A 72 15.46 17.25 1.36
C GLN A 72 15.45 16.13 0.32
N ALA A 73 14.91 14.97 0.69
CA ALA A 73 14.75 13.84 -0.23
C ALA A 73 13.70 14.12 -1.34
N TRP A 74 12.59 14.79 -1.00
CA TRP A 74 11.47 15.00 -1.92
C TRP A 74 11.64 16.21 -2.85
N LEU A 75 12.32 17.29 -2.44
CA LEU A 75 12.53 18.49 -3.26
C LEU A 75 13.07 18.22 -4.68
N PRO A 76 14.15 17.44 -4.89
CA PRO A 76 14.65 17.17 -6.24
C PRO A 76 13.68 16.30 -7.06
N ARG A 77 12.84 15.50 -6.40
CA ARG A 77 11.91 14.56 -7.05
C ARG A 77 10.68 15.28 -7.57
N VAL A 78 10.09 16.15 -6.75
CA VAL A 78 8.87 16.87 -7.11
C VAL A 78 9.09 17.90 -8.23
N LYS A 79 10.34 18.32 -8.48
CA LYS A 79 10.70 19.14 -9.65
C LYS A 79 10.36 18.47 -10.98
N SER A 80 10.31 17.14 -11.03
CA SER A 80 9.88 16.41 -12.23
C SER A 80 8.36 16.43 -12.45
N GLY A 81 7.59 16.90 -11.47
CA GLY A 81 6.12 16.92 -11.51
C GLY A 81 5.48 15.61 -11.06
N LEU A 82 4.20 15.68 -10.69
CA LEU A 82 3.46 14.54 -10.13
C LEU A 82 3.27 13.42 -11.15
N ALA A 83 3.09 13.74 -12.43
CA ALA A 83 2.95 12.74 -13.50
C ALA A 83 4.19 11.85 -13.65
N THR A 84 5.39 12.43 -13.56
CA THR A 84 6.65 11.65 -13.62
C THR A 84 6.82 10.80 -12.36
N LEU A 85 6.47 11.32 -11.19
CA LEU A 85 6.45 10.51 -9.95
C LEU A 85 5.49 9.33 -10.08
N PHE A 86 4.29 9.56 -10.61
CA PHE A 86 3.32 8.51 -10.84
C PHE A 86 3.84 7.46 -11.81
N LYS A 87 4.43 7.87 -12.94
CA LYS A 87 5.02 6.93 -13.91
C LYS A 87 6.07 6.03 -13.26
N HIS A 88 6.97 6.59 -12.45
CA HIS A 88 7.96 5.80 -11.71
C HIS A 88 7.31 4.83 -10.71
N VAL A 89 6.20 5.21 -10.08
CA VAL A 89 5.44 4.31 -9.21
C VAL A 89 4.75 3.22 -10.02
N GLU A 90 4.09 3.57 -11.12
CA GLU A 90 3.36 2.64 -11.98
C GLU A 90 4.28 1.56 -12.56
N GLU A 91 5.38 1.98 -13.18
CA GLU A 91 6.32 1.08 -13.88
C GLU A 91 7.34 0.44 -12.93
N GLY A 92 7.54 1.02 -11.74
CA GLY A 92 8.67 0.71 -10.86
C GLY A 92 9.90 1.55 -11.22
N TYR A 93 10.76 1.80 -10.23
CA TYR A 93 11.95 2.64 -10.42
C TYR A 93 13.08 2.25 -9.48
N GLY A 94 14.23 1.90 -10.05
CA GLY A 94 15.37 1.38 -9.28
C GLY A 94 14.99 0.11 -8.55
N ALA A 95 15.07 0.13 -7.22
CA ALA A 95 14.67 -1.01 -6.37
C ALA A 95 13.20 -0.97 -5.93
N MET A 96 12.45 0.08 -6.30
CA MET A 96 11.01 0.15 -6.02
C MET A 96 10.24 -0.72 -7.03
N PRO A 97 9.45 -1.70 -6.58
CA PRO A 97 8.66 -2.55 -7.47
C PRO A 97 7.57 -1.74 -8.19
N ALA A 98 7.08 -2.28 -9.31
CA ALA A 98 5.93 -1.73 -10.01
C ALA A 98 4.74 -1.56 -9.07
N ARG A 99 4.01 -0.46 -9.25
CA ARG A 99 2.90 0.02 -8.40
C ARG A 99 3.22 0.08 -6.90
N GLY A 100 4.51 0.15 -6.53
CA GLY A 100 4.94 0.12 -5.13
C GLY A 100 4.51 -1.15 -4.37
N GLY A 101 4.20 -2.23 -5.10
CA GLY A 101 3.66 -3.48 -4.54
C GLY A 101 2.14 -3.52 -4.39
N CYS A 102 1.42 -2.42 -4.62
CA CYS A 102 -0.05 -2.42 -4.61
C CYS A 102 -0.60 -2.62 -6.03
N PHE A 103 -0.65 -3.87 -6.49
CA PHE A 103 -1.11 -4.18 -7.85
C PHE A 103 -2.61 -3.95 -8.04
N GLU A 104 -3.39 -4.06 -6.97
CA GLU A 104 -4.84 -3.87 -6.95
C GLU A 104 -5.26 -2.41 -6.72
N CYS A 105 -4.34 -1.52 -6.37
CA CYS A 105 -4.64 -0.09 -6.24
C CYS A 105 -5.11 0.47 -7.58
N THR A 106 -6.11 1.35 -7.58
CA THR A 106 -6.41 2.19 -8.75
C THR A 106 -5.33 3.25 -8.93
N ASP A 107 -5.25 3.87 -10.11
CA ASP A 107 -4.28 4.95 -10.35
C ASP A 107 -4.53 6.14 -9.42
N LYS A 108 -5.80 6.47 -9.18
CA LYS A 108 -6.21 7.47 -8.18
C LYS A 108 -5.64 7.13 -6.79
N GLN A 109 -5.75 5.88 -6.38
CA GLN A 109 -5.23 5.40 -5.09
C GLN A 109 -3.71 5.56 -5.00
N LEU A 110 -2.98 5.25 -6.07
CA LEU A 110 -1.53 5.47 -6.13
C LEU A 110 -1.17 6.97 -6.12
N TYR A 111 -1.90 7.82 -6.83
CA TYR A 111 -1.71 9.28 -6.74
C TYR A 111 -1.92 9.80 -5.31
N LEU A 112 -2.97 9.34 -4.63
CA LEU A 112 -3.23 9.70 -3.24
C LEU A 112 -2.10 9.23 -2.31
N ALA A 113 -1.56 8.03 -2.54
CA ALA A 113 -0.42 7.51 -1.79
C ALA A 113 0.86 8.33 -2.03
N ILE A 114 1.16 8.69 -3.28
CA ILE A 114 2.28 9.56 -3.63
C ILE A 114 2.16 10.90 -2.89
N ILE A 115 1.00 11.54 -2.95
CA ILE A 115 0.74 12.81 -2.25
C ILE A 115 0.89 12.62 -0.73
N ALA A 116 0.43 11.50 -0.17
CA ALA A 116 0.54 11.21 1.26
C ALA A 116 2.00 11.11 1.74
N LEU A 117 2.92 10.65 0.89
CA LEU A 117 4.36 10.57 1.19
C LEU A 117 5.06 11.94 1.23
N LEU A 118 4.51 12.97 0.58
CA LEU A 118 5.15 14.27 0.46
C LEU A 118 5.17 15.05 1.79
N PRO A 119 6.07 16.03 1.95
CA PRO A 119 5.98 17.05 2.99
C PRO A 119 4.72 17.92 2.85
N ASP A 120 4.19 18.44 3.95
CA ASP A 120 2.89 19.14 3.95
C ASP A 120 2.87 20.45 3.15
N ASP A 121 3.98 21.18 3.12
CA ASP A 121 4.13 22.39 2.30
C ASP A 121 4.07 22.06 0.80
N ILE A 122 4.66 20.94 0.40
CA ILE A 122 4.59 20.44 -0.97
C ILE A 122 3.19 19.91 -1.29
N LYS A 123 2.54 19.16 -0.39
CA LYS A 123 1.15 18.69 -0.58
C LYS A 123 0.21 19.85 -0.86
N LYS A 124 0.35 20.95 -0.11
CA LYS A 124 -0.48 22.14 -0.31
C LYS A 124 -0.29 22.70 -1.72
N SER A 125 0.95 22.77 -2.21
CA SER A 125 1.23 23.25 -3.57
C SER A 125 0.65 22.35 -4.67
N MET A 126 0.62 21.03 -4.46
CA MET A 126 0.07 20.09 -5.45
C MET A 126 -1.47 20.05 -5.43
N LYS A 127 -2.10 20.10 -4.26
CA LYS A 127 -3.57 20.17 -4.13
C LYS A 127 -4.18 21.45 -4.72
N LEU A 128 -3.38 22.51 -4.86
CA LEU A 128 -3.80 23.77 -5.47
C LEU A 128 -3.77 23.73 -7.00
N ASN A 129 -3.07 22.78 -7.60
CA ASN A 129 -2.88 22.68 -9.06
C ASN A 129 -3.63 21.50 -9.70
N ASP A 130 -3.90 20.45 -8.93
CA ASP A 130 -4.54 19.23 -9.42
C ASP A 130 -5.75 18.88 -8.55
N SER A 131 -6.97 19.19 -9.05
CA SER A 131 -8.16 18.46 -8.61
C SER A 131 -7.94 16.97 -8.86
N PRO A 132 -8.32 16.06 -7.95
CA PRO A 132 -8.19 14.63 -8.18
C PRO A 132 -8.81 14.28 -9.54
N PRO A 133 -8.16 13.48 -10.39
CA PRO A 133 -8.72 13.11 -11.69
C PRO A 133 -10.14 12.58 -11.48
N HIS A 134 -11.11 13.27 -12.08
CA HIS A 134 -12.50 12.84 -12.11
C HIS A 134 -12.53 11.48 -12.81
N HIS A 135 -13.00 10.46 -12.11
CA HIS A 135 -13.07 9.10 -12.64
C HIS A 135 -13.95 9.07 -13.91
N PRO A 136 -13.55 8.36 -14.98
CA PRO A 136 -14.47 7.56 -15.76
C PRO A 136 -14.83 6.29 -14.97
N ASP A 137 -16.09 5.87 -15.10
CA ASP A 137 -16.71 4.79 -14.33
C ASP A 137 -15.90 3.47 -14.32
N PRO A 138 -15.98 2.70 -13.22
CA PRO A 138 -15.29 1.40 -13.07
C PRO A 138 -15.79 0.28 -14.00
N GLU A 139 -16.75 0.55 -14.89
CA GLU A 139 -17.30 -0.47 -15.81
C GLU A 139 -16.50 -0.68 -17.10
N LEU A 140 -15.47 0.14 -17.40
CA LEU A 140 -14.70 0.01 -18.65
C LEU A 140 -13.46 -0.90 -18.56
N ARG A 141 -13.48 -1.92 -17.69
CA ARG A 141 -12.47 -3.00 -17.71
C ARG A 141 -13.03 -4.42 -17.82
N LEU A 142 -14.34 -4.55 -18.06
CA LEU A 142 -14.99 -5.84 -18.31
C LEU A 142 -15.84 -5.78 -19.58
N GLY A 143 -15.18 -5.67 -20.75
CA GLY A 143 -15.88 -5.75 -22.02
C GLY A 143 -14.97 -5.58 -23.23
N GLY A 144 -14.49 -6.68 -23.80
CA GLY A 144 -13.74 -6.67 -25.05
C GLY A 144 -12.97 -7.95 -25.28
N GLY A 145 -13.68 -9.02 -25.64
CA GLY A 145 -13.07 -10.29 -26.03
C GLY A 145 -12.21 -10.15 -27.28
N SER A 146 -11.04 -10.79 -27.28
CA SER A 146 -10.36 -11.18 -28.51
C SER A 146 -10.84 -12.57 -28.91
N PRO A 147 -11.52 -12.75 -30.06
CA PRO A 147 -11.43 -14.01 -30.76
C PRO A 147 -10.10 -14.04 -31.51
N VAL A 148 -9.33 -15.10 -31.25
CA VAL A 148 -8.13 -15.46 -31.98
C VAL A 148 -8.55 -15.94 -33.36
N GLY A 149 -8.05 -15.30 -34.41
CA GLY A 149 -8.14 -15.71 -35.81
C GLY A 149 -7.49 -14.61 -36.64
N GLY A 150 -6.51 -14.81 -37.50
CA GLY A 150 -6.14 -15.96 -38.31
C GLY A 150 -5.98 -15.46 -39.75
N HIS A 151 -4.79 -15.70 -40.33
CA HIS A 151 -4.43 -15.64 -41.76
C HIS A 151 -3.88 -14.32 -42.36
N ASN A 152 -2.58 -14.40 -42.69
CA ASN A 152 -1.92 -14.12 -43.98
C ASN A 152 -2.53 -13.04 -44.91
N PHE A 153 -1.77 -11.98 -45.16
CA PHE A 153 -1.04 -11.73 -46.42
C PHE A 153 0.06 -10.69 -46.18
#